data_AF-C1C3H6-F1
#
_entry.id   AF-C1C3H6-F1
#
_cell.length_a   1.000
_cell.length_b   1.000
_cell.length_c   1.000
_cell.angle_alpha   90.00
_cell.angle_beta   90.00
_cell.angle_gamma   90.00
#
_symmetry.space_group_name_H-M   'P 1'
#
loop_
_entity.id
_entity.type
_entity.pdbx_description
1 polymer ?
#
loop_
_entity_poly.entity_id
_entity_poly.type
_entity_poly.pdbx_seq_one_letter_code
_entity_poly.pdbx_strand_id
1 'polypeptide(L)'
;MRPQIAMLLLITAWKSSLSDPIGPRSYENYSVYKVFIKTRSDQQVIDGLLKDTDNYNLWHRGLNVVHIMVSPVEKDSFLAVMQKENIVVEVLIKNVQTLIDRY
;
A
#
# COMPACT_ATOMS: atom_id res chain seq x y z
N MET A 1 -0.42 15.72 -59.95
CA MET A 1 0.31 14.82 -59.03
C MET A 1 -0.36 14.95 -57.65
N ARG A 2 -0.90 13.85 -57.08
CA ARG A 2 -1.55 13.83 -55.77
C ARG A 2 -0.53 13.47 -54.68
N PRO A 3 -0.30 14.31 -53.66
CA PRO A 3 0.47 13.88 -52.49
C PRO A 3 -0.47 13.33 -51.42
N GLN A 4 -0.43 12.00 -51.22
CA GLN A 4 -0.87 11.37 -49.97
C GLN A 4 0.31 11.47 -49.01
N ILE A 5 0.19 12.31 -47.98
CA ILE A 5 1.13 12.31 -46.85
C ILE A 5 0.33 11.80 -45.66
N ALA A 6 0.57 10.53 -45.35
CA ALA A 6 0.04 9.84 -44.19
C ALA A 6 0.48 10.56 -42.91
N MET A 7 -0.45 11.23 -42.24
CA MET A 7 -0.21 11.89 -40.96
C MET A 7 -0.34 10.84 -39.85
N LEU A 8 0.67 9.97 -39.72
CA LEU A 8 0.82 9.09 -38.56
C LEU A 8 1.30 9.95 -37.38
N LEU A 9 0.36 10.44 -36.57
CA LEU A 9 0.68 11.05 -35.28
C LEU A 9 1.13 9.95 -34.32
N LEU A 10 2.44 9.69 -34.31
CA LEU A 10 3.11 8.97 -33.23
C LEU A 10 2.97 9.82 -31.96
N ILE A 11 1.97 9.51 -31.13
CA ILE A 11 1.97 9.96 -29.74
C ILE A 11 3.03 9.11 -29.05
N THR A 12 4.27 9.55 -29.10
CA THR A 12 5.31 9.04 -28.21
C THR A 12 4.89 9.46 -26.81
N ALA A 13 4.19 8.57 -26.11
CA ALA A 13 4.00 8.70 -24.68
C ALA A 13 5.39 8.79 -24.07
N TRP A 14 5.79 10.01 -23.70
CA TRP A 14 6.93 10.22 -22.83
C TRP A 14 6.59 9.49 -21.55
N LYS A 15 7.11 8.28 -21.47
CA LYS A 15 7.21 7.47 -20.27
C LYS A 15 8.18 8.24 -19.40
N SER A 16 7.66 9.24 -18.68
CA SER A 16 8.41 9.98 -17.69
C SER A 16 9.03 8.94 -16.79
N SER A 17 10.35 8.78 -16.89
CA SER A 17 11.13 8.18 -15.83
C SER A 17 10.77 9.00 -14.61
N LEU A 18 9.86 8.49 -13.79
CA LEU A 18 9.65 8.98 -12.44
C LEU A 18 10.99 8.72 -11.75
N SER A 19 11.91 9.69 -11.88
CA SER A 19 12.96 9.86 -10.90
C SER A 19 12.25 9.81 -9.55
N ASP A 20 12.72 8.94 -8.65
CA ASP A 20 12.24 8.94 -7.27
C ASP A 20 12.16 10.40 -6.84
N PRO A 21 10.98 10.91 -6.44
CA PRO A 21 10.85 12.31 -6.09
C PRO A 21 11.96 12.65 -5.11
N ILE A 22 12.79 13.66 -5.44
CA ILE A 22 13.87 14.16 -4.57
C ILE A 22 13.29 14.75 -3.25
N GLY A 23 11.97 14.72 -3.09
CA GLY A 23 11.25 15.15 -1.90
C GLY A 23 11.11 14.05 -0.84
N PRO A 24 10.60 14.43 0.35
CA PRO A 24 10.29 13.47 1.40
C PRO A 24 9.32 12.40 0.89
N ARG A 25 9.46 11.17 1.40
CA ARG A 25 8.50 10.09 1.12
C ARG A 25 7.10 10.54 1.51
N SER A 26 6.19 10.57 0.54
CA SER A 26 4.77 10.77 0.81
C SER A 26 4.17 9.49 1.38
N TYR A 27 3.32 9.64 2.39
CA TYR A 27 2.51 8.57 2.96
C TYR A 27 1.03 8.73 2.60
N GLU A 28 0.75 9.41 1.48
CA GLU A 28 -0.60 9.58 0.97
C GLU A 28 -1.28 8.23 0.77
N ASN A 29 -2.50 8.12 1.30
CA ASN A 29 -3.36 6.95 1.23
C ASN A 29 -2.83 5.68 1.91
N TYR A 30 -1.66 5.72 2.55
CA TYR A 30 -1.25 4.63 3.45
C TYR A 30 -2.27 4.54 4.58
N SER A 31 -2.71 3.33 4.89
CA SER A 31 -3.70 3.07 5.94
C SER A 31 -3.07 2.25 7.05
N VAL A 32 -3.44 2.50 8.31
CA VAL A 32 -3.02 1.68 9.46
C VAL A 32 -4.21 0.87 9.94
N TYR A 33 -4.01 -0.45 9.99
CA TYR A 33 -4.99 -1.41 10.46
C TYR A 33 -4.56 -2.00 11.80
N LYS A 34 -5.52 -2.12 12.71
CA LYS A 34 -5.42 -2.95 13.90
C LYS A 34 -5.87 -4.35 13.54
N VAL A 35 -4.96 -5.31 13.63
CA VAL A 35 -5.19 -6.72 13.35
C VAL A 35 -5.28 -7.48 14.67
N PHE A 36 -6.34 -8.28 14.83
CA PHE A 36 -6.53 -9.12 16.01
C PHE A 36 -5.95 -10.51 15.79
N ILE A 37 -4.89 -10.84 16.51
CA ILE A 37 -4.21 -12.15 16.47
C ILE A 37 -4.87 -13.06 17.50
N LYS A 38 -5.51 -14.12 17.03
CA LYS A 38 -6.17 -15.13 17.88
C LYS A 38 -5.42 -16.47 17.87
N THR A 39 -4.73 -16.77 16.77
CA THR A 39 -4.04 -18.04 16.59
C THR A 39 -2.59 -17.87 16.13
N ARG A 40 -1.81 -18.95 16.26
CA ARG A 40 -0.46 -19.01 15.68
C ARG A 40 -0.48 -18.90 14.16
N SER A 41 -1.55 -19.34 13.50
CA SER A 41 -1.73 -19.21 12.05
C SER A 41 -1.85 -17.73 11.66
N ASP A 42 -2.65 -16.95 12.38
CA ASP A 42 -2.80 -15.51 12.15
C ASP A 42 -1.44 -14.80 12.27
N GLN A 43 -0.67 -15.16 13.29
CA GLN A 43 0.68 -14.64 13.48
C GLN A 43 1.59 -14.96 12.28
N GLN A 44 1.53 -16.19 11.74
CA GLN A 44 2.31 -16.57 10.56
C GLN A 44 1.91 -15.81 9.30
N VAL A 45 0.61 -15.54 9.11
CA VAL A 45 0.11 -14.71 8.00
C VAL A 45 0.69 -13.30 8.10
N ILE A 46 0.60 -12.69 9.28
CA ILE A 46 1.13 -11.34 9.51
C ILE A 46 2.64 -11.27 9.36
N ASP A 47 3.38 -12.23 9.92
CA ASP A 47 4.84 -12.27 9.77
C ASP A 47 5.27 -12.55 8.32
N GLY A 48 4.42 -13.18 7.52
CA GLY A 48 4.60 -13.34 6.08
C GLY A 48 4.49 -12.01 5.33
N LEU A 49 3.42 -11.24 5.61
CA LEU A 49 3.19 -9.92 5.00
C LEU A 49 4.31 -8.93 5.34
N LEU A 50 4.76 -8.91 6.60
CA LEU A 50 5.80 -8.00 7.08
C LEU A 50 7.20 -8.23 6.47
N LYS A 51 7.38 -9.27 5.64
CA LYS A 51 8.61 -9.46 4.86
C LYS A 51 8.71 -8.49 3.68
N ASP A 52 7.56 -8.03 3.17
CA ASP A 52 7.51 -6.98 2.14
C ASP A 52 7.43 -5.61 2.83
N THR A 53 8.61 -5.08 3.15
CA THR A 53 8.75 -3.81 3.88
C THR A 53 8.35 -2.58 3.06
N ASP A 54 8.25 -2.72 1.73
CA ASP A 54 7.85 -1.61 0.85
C ASP A 54 6.35 -1.34 0.98
N ASN A 55 5.57 -2.40 1.19
CA ASN A 55 4.12 -2.32 1.26
C ASN A 55 3.53 -2.53 2.66
N TYR A 56 4.21 -3.23 3.56
CA TYR A 56 3.74 -3.56 4.89
C TYR A 56 4.76 -3.16 5.95
N ASN A 57 4.35 -2.29 6.87
CA ASN A 57 5.23 -1.81 7.94
C ASN A 57 4.59 -2.05 9.30
N LEU A 58 5.37 -2.62 10.22
CA LEU A 58 4.94 -2.80 11.60
C LEU A 58 4.92 -1.44 12.31
N TRP A 59 3.75 -1.02 12.74
CA TRP A 59 3.56 0.22 13.51
C TRP A 59 3.57 -0.02 15.02
N HIS A 60 2.99 -1.14 15.45
CA HIS A 60 2.93 -1.53 16.86
C HIS A 60 2.67 -3.03 16.99
N ARG A 61 3.19 -3.66 18.03
CA ARG A 61 2.94 -5.07 18.36
C ARG A 61 2.64 -5.24 19.84
N GLY A 62 1.44 -5.72 20.13
CA GLY A 62 1.04 -6.26 21.43
C GLY A 62 0.87 -7.78 21.36
N LEU A 63 0.38 -8.37 22.46
CA LEU A 63 0.22 -9.83 22.58
C LEU A 63 -0.78 -10.41 21.57
N ASN A 64 -1.96 -9.80 21.45
CA ASN A 64 -3.06 -10.28 20.60
C ASN A 64 -3.48 -9.23 19.54
N VAL A 65 -2.69 -8.18 19.39
CA VAL A 65 -3.00 -7.05 18.50
C VAL A 65 -1.72 -6.59 17.81
N VAL A 66 -1.81 -6.40 16.50
CA VAL A 66 -0.71 -5.84 15.70
C VAL A 66 -1.26 -4.66 14.90
N HIS A 67 -0.56 -3.53 14.88
CA HIS A 67 -0.88 -2.43 13.98
C HIS A 67 0.05 -2.49 12.78
N ILE A 68 -0.53 -2.54 11.58
CA ILE A 68 0.21 -2.64 10.31
C ILE A 68 -0.19 -1.47 9.44
N MET A 69 0.81 -0.73 8.98
CA MET A 69 0.64 0.25 7.92
C MET A 69 0.76 -0.45 6.56
N VAL A 70 -0.24 -0.28 5.73
CA VAL A 70 -0.40 -0.92 4.43
C VAL A 70 -0.37 0.13 3.34
N SER A 71 0.39 -0.12 2.28
CA SER A 71 0.46 0.77 1.12
C SER A 71 -0.86 0.84 0.36
N PRO A 72 -1.09 1.93 -0.40
CA PRO A 72 -2.28 2.04 -1.24
C PRO A 72 -2.40 0.91 -2.27
N VAL A 73 -1.27 0.45 -2.81
CA VAL A 73 -1.20 -0.59 -3.86
C VAL A 73 -1.62 -1.95 -3.31
N GLU A 74 -1.24 -2.27 -2.07
CA GLU A 74 -1.51 -3.57 -1.47
C GLU A 74 -2.76 -3.61 -0.59
N LYS A 75 -3.50 -2.50 -0.48
CA LYS A 75 -4.68 -2.41 0.40
C LYS A 75 -5.73 -3.48 0.10
N ASP A 76 -6.08 -3.69 -1.16
CA ASP A 76 -7.13 -4.65 -1.53
C ASP A 76 -6.66 -6.10 -1.35
N SER A 77 -5.38 -6.36 -1.67
CA SER A 77 -4.71 -7.64 -1.42
C SER A 77 -4.69 -7.98 0.08
N PHE A 78 -4.30 -7.03 0.92
CA PHE A 78 -4.34 -7.14 2.37
C PHE A 78 -5.73 -7.52 2.88
N LEU A 79 -6.77 -6.78 2.50
CA LEU A 79 -8.14 -7.04 2.96
C LEU A 79 -8.65 -8.40 2.47
N ALA A 80 -8.31 -8.82 1.25
CA ALA A 80 -8.66 -10.13 0.73
C ALA A 80 -7.98 -11.26 1.53
N VAL A 81 -6.72 -11.10 1.93
CA VAL A 81 -6.02 -12.06 2.80
C VAL A 81 -6.69 -12.12 4.18
N MET A 82 -6.98 -10.96 4.79
CA MET A 82 -7.65 -10.93 6.10
C MET A 82 -9.02 -11.64 6.05
N GLN A 83 -9.81 -11.39 5.00
CA GLN A 83 -11.10 -12.04 4.81
C GLN A 83 -10.96 -13.55 4.61
N LYS A 84 -10.05 -13.99 3.73
CA LYS A 84 -9.81 -15.40 3.45
C LYS A 84 -9.41 -16.18 4.70
N GLU A 85 -8.53 -15.61 5.51
CA GLU A 85 -8.00 -16.23 6.72
C GLU A 85 -8.90 -16.00 7.96
N ASN A 86 -10.06 -15.33 7.79
CA ASN A 86 -10.99 -14.97 8.87
C ASN A 86 -10.33 -14.14 10.00
N ILE A 87 -9.35 -13.31 9.64
CA ILE A 87 -8.66 -12.42 10.56
C ILE A 87 -9.44 -11.10 10.63
N VAL A 88 -9.80 -10.70 11.85
CA VAL A 88 -10.54 -9.46 12.09
C VAL A 88 -9.59 -8.27 12.06
N VAL A 89 -9.97 -7.21 11.34
CA VAL A 89 -9.23 -5.95 11.28
C VAL A 89 -10.12 -4.74 11.50
N GLU A 90 -9.56 -3.70 12.13
CA GLU A 90 -10.16 -2.37 12.25
C GLU A 90 -9.24 -1.35 11.60
N VAL A 91 -9.79 -0.38 10.85
CA VAL A 91 -8.99 0.75 10.37
C VAL A 91 -8.78 1.75 11.50
N LEU A 92 -7.53 2.01 11.86
CA LEU A 92 -7.16 3.04 12.84
C LEU A 92 -6.96 4.38 12.16
N ILE A 93 -6.26 4.39 11.03
CA ILE A 93 -5.88 5.59 10.27
C ILE A 93 -6.12 5.32 8.80
N LYS A 94 -6.95 6.14 8.14
CA LYS A 94 -7.28 5.97 6.72
C LYS A 94 -6.23 6.55 5.78
N ASN A 95 -5.56 7.61 6.20
CA ASN A 95 -4.49 8.26 5.44
C ASN A 95 -3.42 8.75 6.43
N VAL A 96 -2.26 8.10 6.42
CA VAL A 96 -1.13 8.43 7.31
C VAL A 96 -0.60 9.84 7.06
N GLN A 97 -0.65 10.34 5.82
CA GLN A 97 -0.21 11.71 5.51
C GLN A 97 -0.94 12.76 6.36
N THR A 98 -2.24 12.56 6.62
CA THR A 98 -3.03 13.48 7.46
C THR A 98 -2.57 13.54 8.92
N LEU A 99 -1.80 12.56 9.39
CA LEU A 99 -1.15 12.65 10.69
C LEU A 99 0.11 13.50 10.61
N ILE A 100 0.92 13.29 9.58
CA ILE A 100 2.17 14.03 9.36
C ILE A 100 1.88 15.52 9.18
N ASP A 101 0.89 15.88 8.37
CA ASP A 101 0.55 17.27 8.07
C ASP A 101 0.02 18.06 9.29
N ARG A 102 -0.40 17.36 10.36
CA ARG A 102 -0.87 17.98 11.59
C ARG A 102 0.23 18.26 12.61
N TYR A 103 1.46 17.80 12.37
CA TYR A 103 2.63 18.05 13.21
C TYR A 103 3.57 19.04 12.52
#